data_AF-M1VNR0-F1
#
_entry.id   AF-M1VNR0-F1
#
_cell.length_a   1.000
_cell.length_b   1.000
_cell.length_c   1.000
_cell.angle_alpha   90.00
_cell.angle_beta   90.00
_cell.angle_gamma   90.00
#
_symmetry.space_group_name_H-M   'P 1'
#
loop_
_entity.id
_entity.type
_entity.pdbx_description
1 polymer ?
#
loop_
_entity_poly.entity_id
_entity_poly.type
_entity_poly.pdbx_seq_one_letter_code
_entity_poly.pdbx_strand_id
1 'polypeptide(L)' 'LNDIQGFPDPALYPDIAEADCRLVVMHSAQRDGIATRTGHLRPEDALDEIVRFFEARVSALRRSGVAADRLILDPGMGFL' A
#
# COMPACT_ATOMS: atom_id res chain seq x y z
N LEU A 1 -3.85 11.16 5.58
CA LEU A 1 -3.13 10.13 6.38
C LEU A 1 -2.06 9.50 5.52
N ASN A 2 -0.87 9.24 6.07
CA ASN A 2 0.20 8.51 5.37
C ASN A 2 0.49 7.23 6.16
N ASP A 3 0.24 6.07 5.56
CA ASP A 3 0.47 4.77 6.20
C ASP A 3 1.51 3.96 5.42
N ILE A 4 2.65 3.74 6.07
CA ILE A 4 3.80 2.99 5.55
C ILE A 4 3.50 1.50 5.32
N GLN A 5 2.42 0.98 5.92
CA GLN A 5 1.98 -0.41 5.76
C GLN A 5 0.81 -0.56 4.77
N GLY A 6 0.31 0.57 4.26
CA GLY A 6 -0.79 0.64 3.31
C GLY A 6 -2.16 0.29 3.90
N PHE A 7 -2.47 0.77 5.09
CA PHE A 7 -3.75 0.57 5.80
C PHE A 7 -4.10 -0.91 5.97
N PRO A 8 -3.27 -1.70 6.68
CA PRO A 8 -3.45 -3.13 6.84
C PRO A 8 -4.74 -3.52 7.54
N ASP A 9 -5.23 -2.68 8.46
CA ASP A 9 -6.36 -2.95 9.34
C ASP A 9 -7.69 -2.44 8.74
N PRO A 10 -8.59 -3.34 8.32
CA PRO A 10 -9.89 -2.96 7.77
C PRO A 10 -10.83 -2.33 8.81
N ALA A 11 -10.58 -2.49 10.12
CA ALA A 11 -11.43 -1.91 11.15
C ALA A 11 -11.39 -0.37 11.13
N LEU A 12 -10.30 0.21 10.62
CA LEU A 12 -10.12 1.67 10.50
C LEU A 12 -10.80 2.27 9.26
N TYR A 13 -11.25 1.44 8.32
CA TYR A 13 -11.72 1.92 7.03
C TYR A 13 -12.98 2.80 7.09
N PRO A 14 -13.97 2.56 7.96
CA PRO A 14 -15.10 3.48 8.12
C PRO A 14 -14.65 4.87 8.54
N ASP A 15 -13.80 4.98 9.56
CA ASP A 15 -13.29 6.26 10.06
C ASP A 15 -12.47 7.00 8.99
N ILE A 16 -11.67 6.26 8.23
CA ILE A 16 -10.87 6.78 7.11
C ILE A 16 -11.77 7.31 5.99
N ALA A 17 -12.87 6.62 5.70
CA ALA A 17 -13.83 7.03 4.67
C ALA A 17 -14.52 8.35 5.06
N GLU A 18 -14.87 8.52 6.33
CA GLU A 18 -15.49 9.75 6.85
C GLU A 18 -14.52 10.93 6.95
N ALA A 19 -13.22 10.68 7.16
CA ALA A 19 -12.23 11.73 7.25
C ALA A 19 -12.08 12.52 5.93
N ASP A 20 -12.00 13.86 6.00
CA ASP A 20 -11.77 14.71 4.82
C ASP A 20 -10.27 14.91 4.56
N CYS A 21 -9.58 13.81 4.23
CA CYS A 21 -8.15 13.88 3.90
C CYS A 21 -7.74 12.90 2.80
N ARG A 22 -6.64 13.22 2.11
CA ARG A 22 -5.98 12.30 1.18
C ARG A 22 -5.23 11.21 1.93
N LEU A 23 -5.16 10.02 1.34
CA LEU A 23 -4.49 8.84 1.88
C LEU A 23 -3.28 8.50 1.02
N VAL A 24 -2.11 8.45 1.63
CA VAL A 24 -0.91 7.89 1.00
C VAL A 24 -0.83 6.43 1.42
N VAL A 25 -1.02 5.54 0.46
CA VAL A 25 -0.90 4.09 0.61
C VAL A 25 0.51 3.72 0.19
N MET A 26 1.35 3.36 1.15
CA MET A 26 2.72 2.97 0.85
C MET A 26 2.87 1.45 0.77
N HIS A 27 3.64 0.96 -0.21
CA HIS A 27 4.15 -0.40 -0.23
C HIS A 27 5.52 -0.44 0.47
N SER A 28 5.67 -1.29 1.48
CA SER A 28 6.95 -1.54 2.13
C SER A 28 7.41 -2.96 1.84
N ALA A 29 8.58 -3.09 1.20
CA ALA A 29 9.27 -4.38 1.03
C ALA A 29 9.61 -5.05 2.37
N GLN A 30 9.64 -4.26 3.45
CA GLN A 30 9.94 -4.70 4.81
C GLN A 30 8.63 -4.93 5.55
N ARG A 31 8.07 -6.14 5.46
CA ARG A 31 6.96 -6.58 6.34
C ARG A 31 7.44 -7.38 7.55
N ASP A 32 8.57 -8.09 7.45
CA ASP A 32 9.15 -8.89 8.55
C ASP A 32 10.68 -8.99 8.42
N GLY A 33 11.43 -8.42 9.36
CA GLY A 33 12.85 -8.73 9.56
C GLY A 33 13.88 -7.92 8.76
N ILE A 34 15.12 -7.97 9.27
CA ILE A 34 16.33 -7.31 8.75
C ILE A 34 16.42 -7.53 7.24
N ALA A 35 16.79 -6.48 6.50
CA ALA A 35 17.06 -6.47 5.07
C ALA A 35 17.97 -7.64 4.68
N THR A 36 17.38 -8.81 4.46
CA THR A 36 18.06 -9.89 3.82
C THR A 36 18.01 -9.50 2.37
N ARG A 37 19.09 -8.88 1.93
CA ARG A 37 19.47 -8.72 0.54
C ARG A 37 19.77 -10.13 -0.03
N THR A 38 18.83 -11.05 0.14
CA THR A 38 18.77 -12.34 -0.52
C THR A 38 18.43 -12.01 -1.95
N GLY A 39 19.45 -12.12 -2.80
CA GLY A 39 19.38 -11.71 -4.19
C GLY A 39 18.25 -12.37 -4.97
N HIS A 40 17.99 -11.75 -6.13
CA HIS A 40 17.26 -12.32 -7.26
C HIS A 40 15.73 -12.22 -7.28
N LEU A 41 15.11 -11.22 -6.66
CA LEU A 41 13.81 -10.77 -7.20
C LEU A 41 14.11 -10.05 -8.52
N ARG A 42 13.67 -10.65 -9.62
CA ARG A 42 13.77 -9.99 -10.93
C ARG A 42 12.89 -8.74 -10.88
N PRO A 43 13.26 -7.64 -11.55
CA PRO A 43 12.45 -6.43 -11.56
C PRO A 43 11.00 -6.68 -11.97
N GLU A 44 10.75 -7.64 -12.87
CA GLU A 44 9.40 -8.07 -13.25
C GLU A 44 8.59 -8.63 -12.08
N ASP A 45 9.18 -9.47 -11.22
CA ASP A 45 8.48 -10.11 -10.11
C ASP A 45 8.17 -9.07 -9.00
N ALA A 46 9.08 -8.11 -8.79
CA ALA A 46 8.88 -7.01 -7.85
C ALA A 46 7.77 -6.05 -8.30
N LEU A 47 7.70 -5.74 -9.60
CA LEU A 47 6.63 -4.91 -10.15
C LEU A 47 5.27 -5.60 -10.03
N ASP A 48 5.19 -6.89 -10.36
CA ASP A 48 3.96 -7.69 -10.22
C ASP A 48 3.47 -7.74 -8.78
N GLU A 49 4.38 -7.87 -7.80
CA GLU A 49 4.05 -7.82 -6.38
C GLU A 49 3.44 -6.47 -5.97
N ILE A 50 4.10 -5.37 -6.36
CA ILE A 50 3.65 -4.01 -6.06
C ILE A 50 2.27 -3.74 -6.67
N VAL A 51 2.05 -4.16 -7.92
CA VAL A 51 0.75 -4.01 -8.60
C VAL A 51 -0.33 -4.78 -7.85
N ARG A 52 -0.10 -6.06 -7.54
CA ARG A 52 -1.07 -6.90 -6.80
C ARG A 52 -1.40 -6.31 -5.43
N PHE A 53 -0.39 -5.79 -4.73
CA PHE A 53 -0.61 -5.11 -3.46
C PHE A 53 -1.54 -3.90 -3.62
N PHE A 54 -1.24 -3.01 -4.56
CA PHE A 54 -2.05 -1.81 -4.75
C PHE A 54 -3.45 -2.11 -5.25
N GLU A 55 -3.62 -3.09 -6.14
CA GLU A 55 -4.94 -3.54 -6.55
C GLU A 55 -5.77 -3.99 -5.35
N ALA A 56 -5.21 -4.83 -4.46
CA ALA A 56 -5.90 -5.29 -3.27
C ALA A 56 -6.26 -4.12 -2.33
N ARG A 57 -5.32 -3.19 -2.09
CA ARG A 57 -5.51 -2.04 -1.19
C ARG A 57 -6.52 -1.03 -1.71
N VAL A 58 -6.37 -0.60 -2.96
CA VAL A 58 -7.29 0.33 -3.62
C VAL A 58 -8.70 -0.28 -3.63
N SER A 59 -8.82 -1.56 -3.98
CA SER A 59 -10.11 -2.24 -4.03
C SER A 59 -10.79 -2.29 -2.65
N ALA A 60 -10.03 -2.55 -1.58
CA ALA A 60 -10.56 -2.60 -0.23
C ALA A 60 -10.99 -1.22 0.31
N LEU A 61 -10.16 -0.18 0.14
CA LEU A 61 -10.48 1.19 0.55
C LEU A 61 -11.64 1.79 -0.24
N ARG A 62 -11.72 1.50 -1.55
CA ARG A 62 -12.85 1.98 -2.37
C ARG A 62 -14.16 1.31 -1.97
N ARG A 63 -14.15 0.01 -1.63
CA ARG A 63 -15.34 -0.68 -1.12
C ARG A 63 -15.84 -0.13 0.21
N SER A 64 -14.96 0.48 1.02
CA SER A 64 -15.36 1.13 2.26
C SER A 64 -15.82 2.59 2.09
N GLY A 65 -15.85 3.11 0.87
CA GLY A 65 -16.35 4.45 0.56
C GLY A 65 -15.27 5.51 0.32
N VAL A 66 -13.98 5.15 0.32
CA VAL A 66 -12.91 6.09 -0.02
C VAL A 66 -12.94 6.40 -1.52
N ALA A 67 -13.07 7.69 -1.86
CA ALA A 67 -13.03 8.14 -3.25
C ALA A 67 -11.63 7.94 -3.87
N ALA A 68 -11.57 7.60 -5.16
CA ALA A 68 -10.33 7.24 -5.83
C ALA A 68 -9.33 8.41 -5.94
N ASP A 69 -9.84 9.63 -6.07
CA ASP A 69 -9.06 10.88 -6.10
C ASP A 69 -8.42 11.25 -4.75
N ARG A 70 -8.84 10.59 -3.67
CA ARG A 70 -8.21 10.71 -2.35
C ARG A 70 -7.00 9.79 -2.18
N LEU A 71 -6.79 8.82 -3.07
CA LEU A 71 -5.71 7.83 -2.95
C LEU A 71 -4.45 8.30 -3.69
N ILE A 72 -3.32 8.28 -2.98
CA ILE A 72 -1.97 8.47 -3.50
C ILE A 72 -1.22 7.16 -3.27
N LEU A 73 -0.63 6.60 -4.31
CA LEU A 73 0.10 5.33 -4.23
C LEU A 73 1.60 5.62 -4.20
N ASP A 74 2.28 5.10 -3.18
CA ASP A 74 3.72 5.23 -3.00
C ASP A 74 4.36 3.84 -2.97
N PRO A 75 5.08 3.41 -4.03
CA PRO A 75 5.68 2.07 -4.08
C PRO A 75 6.81 1.85 -3.06
N GLY A 76 7.23 2.90 -2.35
CA GLY A 76 8.32 2.86 -1.37
C GLY A 76 9.71 2.87 -2.01
N MET A 77 10.69 3.40 -1.28
CA MET A 77 12.11 3.34 -1.65
C MET A 77 12.73 2.07 -1.04
N GLY A 78 12.82 1.00 -1.83
CA GLY A 78 13.42 -0.26 -1.38
C GLY A 78 13.71 -1.30 -2.47
N PHE A 79 13.31 -1.04 -3.72
CA PHE A 79 13.45 -1.96 -4.85
C PHE A 79 14.41 -1.46 -5.96
N LEU A 80 14.92 -0.22 -5.87
CA LEU A 80 15.88 0.38 -6.82
C LEU A 80 17.25 0.53 -6.17
#